data_AF-A0A949G2M7-F1
#
_entry.id   AF-A0A949G2M7-F1
#
_cell.length_a   1.000
_cell.length_b   1.000
_cell.length_c   1.000
_cell.angle_alpha   90.00
_cell.angle_beta   90.00
_cell.angle_gamma   90.00
#
_symmetry.space_group_name_H-M   'P 1'
#
loop_
_entity.id
_entity.type
_entity.pdbx_description
1 polymer ?
#
loop_
_entity_poly.entity_id
_entity_poly.type
_entity_poly.pdbx_seq_one_letter_code
_entity_poly.pdbx_strand_id
1 'polypeptide(L)'
;MADCTTTAEPPQTLLASLAHLGPGIVLASSIVGSGELIATTTTGAQAGFVLLWLILIGCVIKVAAQVEIGRTTLTWGRTSLDAFDRVPGPRLGGRGWIYWAWAVMTALIVVQQGGIVAGVAQTLAAGLPLTAAGREWNAAHDEAAALLVAEASARRGGDAASADALAATLSATRSAAASLPAPPDETTWCVITGAVTAVLLALGRYRLIELVSLALVGTFTLVTLLALVMLQFDPAWAISSHELVGGLVPSLPQPINGRSPLVTALATFGIIGVGASELMIYPYWCLEKGYGAAVGRRDDSAAWAQRARGWLRVMQLDAWASMVVYTLVTVCFYLLGAATLGRLGLVPAGHEMVRTLGAMYAPVFGAWAGGAFLVGAFAVLYSTLFVAAAGNARMVADGLILAGWLPADEQSRAAWAKWISVTWVLVAAMLAVLIRQPVAMVLASGIAQSVMLAAIGVAVVFFRWRETDPRLAPSRAWDLLLAVSVAGLVTVGLWTLWEKIAQIAV
;
A
#
# COMPACT_ATOMS: atom_id res chain seq x y z
N MET A 1 24.51 -12.19 9.66
CA MET A 1 23.94 -13.03 10.74
C MET A 1 24.16 -12.27 12.03
N ALA A 2 23.08 -11.77 12.65
CA ALA A 2 23.15 -11.15 13.97
C ALA A 2 23.88 -12.06 14.96
N ASP A 3 24.60 -11.48 15.91
CA ASP A 3 25.24 -12.16 17.03
C ASP A 3 24.18 -13.03 17.75
N CYS A 4 24.15 -14.34 17.44
CA CYS A 4 23.10 -15.27 17.90
C CYS A 4 23.25 -15.64 19.39
N THR A 5 24.00 -14.85 20.16
CA THR A 5 24.31 -15.09 21.57
C THR A 5 23.25 -14.53 22.52
N THR A 6 22.42 -13.57 22.08
CA THR A 6 21.33 -13.00 22.90
C THR A 6 19.98 -13.62 22.55
N THR A 7 19.71 -14.83 23.07
CA THR A 7 18.34 -15.36 23.11
C THR A 7 17.54 -14.65 24.19
N ALA A 8 16.21 -14.53 23.99
CA ALA A 8 15.33 -13.93 24.98
C ALA A 8 14.07 -14.78 25.19
N GLU A 9 13.66 -14.93 26.44
CA GLU A 9 12.39 -15.60 26.76
C GLU A 9 11.20 -14.81 26.20
N PRO A 10 10.24 -15.48 25.54
CA PRO A 10 9.08 -14.80 24.99
C PRO A 10 8.18 -14.25 26.10
N PRO A 11 7.48 -13.12 25.87
CA PRO A 11 6.54 -12.58 26.82
C PRO A 11 5.43 -13.58 27.15
N GLN A 12 5.11 -13.74 28.43
CA GLN A 12 4.10 -14.70 28.89
C GLN A 12 2.68 -14.13 28.96
N THR A 13 2.55 -12.80 28.97
CA THR A 13 1.26 -12.11 29.05
C THR A 13 0.95 -11.36 27.76
N LEU A 14 -0.34 -11.13 27.51
CA LEU A 14 -0.79 -10.34 26.35
C LEU A 14 -0.25 -8.91 26.44
N LEU A 15 -0.30 -8.28 27.61
CA LEU A 15 0.21 -6.92 27.80
C LEU A 15 1.71 -6.81 27.50
N ALA A 16 2.50 -7.80 27.92
CA ALA A 16 3.92 -7.84 27.58
C ALA A 16 4.14 -8.08 26.08
N SER A 17 3.31 -8.92 25.45
CA SER A 17 3.35 -9.15 24.00
C SER A 17 3.05 -7.88 23.20
N LEU A 18 2.11 -7.05 23.69
CA LEU A 18 1.77 -5.77 23.06
C LEU A 18 2.95 -4.79 23.05
N ALA A 19 3.83 -4.83 24.05
CA ALA A 19 5.02 -3.97 24.11
C ALA A 19 6.09 -4.34 23.06
N HIS A 20 6.02 -5.54 22.48
CA HIS A 20 6.94 -5.99 21.44
C HIS A 20 6.46 -5.71 20.02
N LEU A 21 5.18 -5.34 19.84
CA LEU A 21 4.62 -5.00 18.53
C LEU A 21 5.37 -3.82 17.90
N GLY A 22 5.30 -3.75 16.57
CA GLY A 22 6.01 -2.74 15.80
C GLY A 22 6.13 -3.08 14.32
N PRO A 23 6.70 -4.25 13.95
CA PRO A 23 6.85 -4.63 12.54
C PRO A 23 5.55 -4.57 11.74
N GLY A 24 4.44 -5.01 12.33
CA GLY A 24 3.12 -4.98 11.72
C GLY A 24 2.56 -3.57 11.59
N ILE A 25 2.82 -2.67 12.54
CA ILE A 25 2.39 -1.27 12.44
C ILE A 25 3.19 -0.55 11.34
N VAL A 26 4.51 -0.79 11.29
CA VAL A 26 5.36 -0.28 10.20
C VAL A 26 4.85 -0.80 8.86
N LEU A 27 4.47 -2.08 8.76
CA LEU A 27 3.84 -2.63 7.57
C LEU A 27 2.51 -1.93 7.24
N ALA A 28 1.63 -1.76 8.22
CA ALA A 28 0.35 -1.07 8.04
C ALA A 28 0.55 0.36 7.55
N SER A 29 1.63 1.03 7.95
CA SER A 29 1.98 2.38 7.48
C SER A 29 2.54 2.47 6.07
N SER A 30 3.16 1.38 5.58
CA SER A 30 3.48 1.28 4.15
C SER A 30 2.26 0.94 3.30
N ILE A 31 1.25 0.29 3.89
CA ILE A 31 0.02 -0.06 3.20
C ILE A 31 -0.85 1.18 3.11
N VAL A 32 -1.35 1.66 4.26
CA VAL A 32 -2.24 2.82 4.43
C VAL A 32 -1.58 4.04 3.82
N GLY A 33 -1.90 4.27 2.54
CA GLY A 33 -0.97 4.93 1.64
C GLY A 33 -1.57 5.37 0.33
N SER A 34 -0.72 5.39 -0.69
CA SER A 34 -1.14 5.59 -2.07
C SER A 34 -2.07 4.49 -2.57
N GLY A 35 -1.94 3.25 -2.06
CA GLY A 35 -2.83 2.14 -2.41
C GLY A 35 -4.28 2.45 -2.05
N GLU A 36 -4.54 2.85 -0.81
CA GLU A 36 -5.88 3.14 -0.34
C GLU A 36 -6.41 4.47 -0.88
N LEU A 37 -5.58 5.52 -0.82
CA LEU A 37 -5.99 6.85 -1.26
C LEU A 37 -6.30 6.92 -2.75
N ILE A 38 -5.55 6.18 -3.58
CA ILE A 38 -5.70 6.21 -5.04
C ILE A 38 -6.48 4.99 -5.51
N ALA A 39 -5.95 3.79 -5.31
CA ALA A 39 -6.48 2.58 -5.95
C ALA A 39 -7.80 2.13 -5.31
N THR A 40 -7.85 2.06 -3.98
CA THR A 40 -9.06 1.62 -3.26
C THR A 40 -10.20 2.63 -3.42
N THR A 41 -9.93 3.93 -3.28
CA THR A 41 -10.93 4.99 -3.50
C THR A 41 -11.43 5.01 -4.94
N THR A 42 -10.54 4.86 -5.92
CA THR A 42 -10.95 4.77 -7.35
C THR A 42 -11.79 3.52 -7.61
N THR A 43 -11.44 2.39 -6.98
CA THR A 43 -12.21 1.15 -7.11
C THR A 43 -13.60 1.32 -6.49
N GLY A 44 -13.71 1.92 -5.31
CA GLY A 44 -15.00 2.26 -4.70
C GLY A 44 -15.82 3.21 -5.59
N ALA A 45 -15.19 4.23 -6.17
CA ALA A 45 -15.84 5.16 -7.09
C ALA A 45 -16.40 4.47 -8.34
N GLN A 46 -15.69 3.50 -8.91
CA GLN A 46 -16.11 2.80 -10.12
C GLN A 46 -17.09 1.64 -9.86
N ALA A 47 -16.90 0.91 -8.76
CA ALA A 47 -17.66 -0.30 -8.45
C ALA A 47 -18.84 -0.05 -7.49
N GLY A 48 -18.97 1.16 -6.95
CA GLY A 48 -19.90 1.46 -5.87
C GLY A 48 -19.63 0.55 -4.68
N PHE A 49 -20.69 0.02 -4.06
CA PHE A 49 -20.56 -0.86 -2.89
C PHE A 49 -20.30 -2.33 -3.24
N VAL A 50 -20.49 -2.72 -4.51
CA VAL A 50 -20.59 -4.12 -4.97
C VAL A 50 -19.35 -4.97 -4.68
N LEU A 51 -18.14 -4.39 -4.75
CA LEU A 51 -16.89 -5.13 -4.56
C LEU A 51 -16.37 -5.11 -3.12
N LEU A 52 -17.14 -4.62 -2.14
CA LEU A 52 -16.73 -4.58 -0.74
C LEU A 52 -16.33 -5.96 -0.20
N TRP A 53 -17.08 -7.02 -0.55
CA TRP A 53 -16.77 -8.40 -0.18
C TRP A 53 -15.38 -8.83 -0.69
N LEU A 54 -15.01 -8.45 -1.91
CA LEU A 54 -13.73 -8.80 -2.52
C LEU A 54 -12.58 -8.08 -1.82
N ILE A 55 -12.77 -6.80 -1.46
CA ILE A 55 -11.78 -6.01 -0.71
C ILE A 55 -11.53 -6.64 0.67
N LEU A 56 -12.60 -7.00 1.39
CA LEU A 56 -12.51 -7.61 2.71
C LEU A 56 -11.81 -8.97 2.66
N ILE A 57 -12.25 -9.86 1.76
CA ILE A 57 -11.61 -11.16 1.59
C ILE A 57 -10.14 -10.98 1.21
N GLY A 58 -9.83 -10.10 0.26
CA GLY A 58 -8.47 -9.82 -0.17
C GLY A 58 -7.54 -9.36 0.95
N CYS A 59 -8.04 -8.54 1.88
CA CYS A 59 -7.26 -8.08 3.03
C CYS A 59 -7.03 -9.19 4.08
N VAL A 60 -8.06 -9.99 4.35
CA VAL A 60 -8.02 -11.02 5.41
C VAL A 60 -7.22 -12.23 4.98
N ILE A 61 -7.40 -12.75 3.76
CA ILE A 61 -6.76 -14.02 3.37
C ILE A 61 -5.24 -13.90 3.30
N LYS A 62 -4.70 -12.72 2.99
CA LYS A 62 -3.25 -12.50 2.83
C LYS A 62 -2.46 -12.62 4.14
N VAL A 63 -3.10 -12.39 5.30
CA VAL A 63 -2.43 -12.50 6.60
C VAL A 63 -1.91 -13.91 6.88
N ALA A 64 -2.57 -14.95 6.33
CA ALA A 64 -2.12 -16.33 6.45
C ALA A 64 -0.77 -16.54 5.76
N ALA A 65 -0.63 -16.01 4.54
CA ALA A 65 0.64 -16.01 3.81
C ALA A 65 1.71 -15.20 4.56
N GLN A 66 1.37 -14.00 5.05
CA GLN A 66 2.27 -13.15 5.84
C GLN A 66 2.86 -13.90 7.04
N VAL A 67 2.02 -14.59 7.80
CA VAL A 67 2.44 -15.35 8.98
C VAL A 67 3.32 -16.54 8.60
N GLU A 68 3.05 -17.26 7.51
CA GLU A 68 3.90 -18.40 7.09
C GLU A 68 5.27 -17.97 6.56
N ILE A 69 5.35 -16.86 5.82
CA ILE A 69 6.64 -16.28 5.39
C ILE A 69 7.45 -15.85 6.62
N GLY A 70 6.80 -15.16 7.57
CA GLY A 70 7.41 -14.77 8.84
C GLY A 70 7.88 -15.96 9.66
N ARG A 71 7.06 -17.01 9.79
CA ARG A 71 7.40 -18.26 10.50
C ARG A 71 8.67 -18.88 9.94
N THR A 72 8.76 -18.98 8.62
CA THR A 72 9.91 -19.58 7.94
C THR A 72 11.17 -18.74 8.15
N THR A 73 11.05 -17.42 8.01
CA THR A 73 12.15 -16.47 8.22
C THR A 73 12.71 -16.57 9.65
N LEU A 74 11.84 -16.51 10.66
CA LEU A 74 12.24 -16.50 12.07
C LEU A 74 12.79 -17.84 12.55
N THR A 75 12.21 -18.96 12.09
CA THR A 75 12.65 -20.30 12.55
C THR A 75 13.95 -20.76 11.90
N TRP A 76 14.22 -20.35 10.66
CA TRP A 76 15.46 -20.67 9.97
C TRP A 76 16.56 -19.63 10.16
N GLY A 77 16.24 -18.44 10.67
CA GLY A 77 17.22 -17.36 10.89
C GLY A 77 17.80 -16.81 9.58
N ARG A 78 17.03 -16.85 8.50
CA ARG A 78 17.39 -16.34 7.17
C ARG A 78 16.37 -15.31 6.70
N THR A 79 16.71 -14.51 5.71
CA THR A 79 15.77 -13.52 5.15
C THR A 79 14.65 -14.19 4.36
N SER A 80 13.54 -13.46 4.16
CA SER A 80 12.44 -13.94 3.33
C SER A 80 12.88 -14.14 1.89
N LEU A 81 13.72 -13.26 1.32
CA LEU A 81 14.21 -13.41 -0.06
C LEU A 81 15.12 -14.65 -0.24
N ASP A 82 15.98 -14.99 0.73
CA ASP A 82 16.72 -16.27 0.72
C ASP A 82 15.76 -17.46 0.79
N ALA A 83 14.70 -17.37 1.61
CA ALA A 83 13.69 -18.42 1.65
C ALA A 83 12.97 -18.59 0.30
N PHE A 84 12.62 -17.49 -0.38
CA PHE A 84 12.00 -17.53 -1.71
C PHE A 84 12.94 -18.08 -2.80
N ASP A 85 14.24 -17.77 -2.77
CA ASP A 85 15.22 -18.27 -3.75
C ASP A 85 15.39 -19.80 -3.69
N ARG A 86 15.04 -20.42 -2.56
CA ARG A 86 15.14 -21.88 -2.32
C ARG A 86 13.91 -22.65 -2.78
N VAL A 87 12.82 -21.97 -3.12
CA VAL A 87 11.60 -22.63 -3.62
C VAL A 87 11.94 -23.38 -4.92
N PRO A 88 11.56 -24.67 -5.05
CA PRO A 88 11.82 -25.45 -6.25
C PRO A 88 11.22 -24.80 -7.50
N GLY A 89 11.92 -24.93 -8.64
CA GLY A 89 11.46 -24.43 -9.93
C GLY A 89 12.62 -24.05 -10.85
N PRO A 90 12.32 -23.38 -11.98
CA PRO A 90 13.34 -22.93 -12.92
C PRO A 90 14.39 -22.05 -12.22
N ARG A 91 15.66 -22.26 -12.58
CA ARG A 91 16.77 -21.42 -12.11
C ARG A 91 17.48 -20.78 -13.30
N LEU A 92 17.77 -19.48 -13.18
CA LEU A 92 18.51 -18.71 -14.16
C LEU A 92 19.66 -17.99 -13.44
N GLY A 93 20.89 -18.10 -13.95
CA GLY A 93 22.07 -17.51 -13.30
C GLY A 93 22.30 -18.00 -11.86
N GLY A 94 21.93 -19.25 -11.56
CA GLY A 94 22.04 -19.81 -10.22
C GLY A 94 20.96 -19.35 -9.22
N ARG A 95 20.04 -18.46 -9.62
CA ARG A 95 18.91 -17.96 -8.81
C ARG A 95 17.57 -18.56 -9.23
N GLY A 96 16.65 -18.72 -8.30
CA GLY A 96 15.30 -19.24 -8.52
C GLY A 96 14.39 -18.27 -9.25
N TRP A 97 13.32 -18.80 -9.84
CA TRP A 97 12.33 -18.02 -10.59
C TRP A 97 11.64 -16.93 -9.76
N ILE A 98 11.40 -17.14 -8.44
CA ILE A 98 10.80 -16.13 -7.56
C ILE A 98 11.74 -14.95 -7.34
N TYR A 99 13.06 -15.19 -7.25
CA TYR A 99 14.05 -14.12 -7.17
C TYR A 99 13.98 -13.21 -8.41
N TRP A 100 13.88 -13.79 -9.60
CA TRP A 100 13.79 -12.99 -10.83
C TRP A 100 12.44 -12.28 -10.97
N ALA A 101 11.34 -12.93 -10.60
CA ALA A 101 10.04 -12.27 -10.51
C ALA A 101 10.08 -11.09 -9.53
N TRP A 102 10.81 -11.23 -8.42
CA TRP A 102 10.99 -10.18 -7.43
C TRP A 102 11.82 -9.02 -7.98
N ALA A 103 12.90 -9.31 -8.71
CA ALA A 103 13.72 -8.28 -9.33
C ALA A 103 12.92 -7.42 -10.33
N VAL A 104 12.10 -8.07 -11.18
CA VAL A 104 11.20 -7.38 -12.13
C VAL A 104 10.15 -6.56 -11.39
N MET A 105 9.50 -7.15 -10.39
CA MET A 105 8.52 -6.43 -9.56
C MET A 105 9.16 -5.21 -8.88
N THR A 106 10.36 -5.36 -8.31
CA THR A 106 11.10 -4.31 -7.62
C THR A 106 11.41 -3.13 -8.54
N ALA A 107 11.80 -3.37 -9.79
CA ALA A 107 12.01 -2.30 -10.77
C ALA A 107 10.73 -1.46 -10.99
N LEU A 108 9.57 -2.11 -11.07
CA LEU A 108 8.28 -1.42 -11.20
C LEU A 108 7.83 -0.74 -9.90
N ILE A 109 8.24 -1.25 -8.73
CA ILE A 109 7.97 -0.58 -7.46
C ILE A 109 8.75 0.74 -7.37
N VAL A 110 9.98 0.83 -7.88
CA VAL A 110 10.68 2.13 -7.96
C VAL A 110 9.89 3.14 -8.78
N VAL A 111 9.26 2.70 -9.88
CA VAL A 111 8.35 3.55 -10.68
C VAL A 111 7.14 3.97 -9.84
N GLN A 112 6.47 3.03 -9.15
CA GLN A 112 5.37 3.37 -8.24
C GLN A 112 5.78 4.41 -7.19
N GLN A 113 6.97 4.26 -6.59
CA GLN A 113 7.49 5.20 -5.59
C GLN A 113 7.67 6.60 -6.19
N GLY A 114 8.06 6.73 -7.46
CA GLY A 114 8.04 8.01 -8.15
C GLY A 114 6.64 8.60 -8.27
N GLY A 115 5.61 7.77 -8.48
CA GLY A 115 4.22 8.22 -8.48
C GLY A 115 3.76 8.72 -7.10
N ILE A 116 4.24 8.10 -6.02
CA ILE A 116 4.00 8.54 -4.64
C ILE A 116 4.72 9.86 -4.37
N VAL A 117 5.99 10.02 -4.79
CA VAL A 117 6.73 11.29 -4.68
C VAL A 117 5.98 12.41 -5.41
N ALA A 118 5.50 12.15 -6.63
CA ALA A 118 4.68 13.12 -7.37
C ALA A 118 3.39 13.47 -6.60
N GLY A 119 2.71 12.47 -6.02
CA GLY A 119 1.54 12.70 -5.16
C GLY A 119 1.83 13.59 -3.94
N VAL A 120 2.91 13.31 -3.21
CA VAL A 120 3.38 14.14 -2.09
C VAL A 120 3.65 15.57 -2.56
N ALA A 121 4.34 15.71 -3.69
CA ALA A 121 4.67 17.02 -4.25
C ALA A 121 3.44 17.80 -4.71
N GLN A 122 2.42 17.14 -5.28
CA GLN A 122 1.14 17.75 -5.62
C GLN A 122 0.43 18.26 -4.38
N THR A 123 0.39 17.45 -3.32
CA THR A 123 -0.21 17.86 -2.05
C THR A 123 0.51 19.06 -1.44
N LEU A 124 1.84 19.07 -1.46
CA LEU A 124 2.64 20.20 -0.96
C LEU A 124 2.51 21.44 -1.86
N ALA A 125 2.49 21.29 -3.18
CA ALA A 125 2.30 22.40 -4.10
C ALA A 125 0.91 23.04 -3.94
N ALA A 126 -0.12 22.23 -3.68
CA ALA A 126 -1.47 22.70 -3.41
C ALA A 126 -1.57 23.45 -2.08
N GLY A 127 -1.02 22.88 -0.99
CA GLY A 127 -1.12 23.45 0.36
C GLY A 127 -0.10 24.53 0.70
N LEU A 128 1.09 24.46 0.10
CA LEU A 128 2.25 25.34 0.34
C LEU A 128 2.86 25.80 -1.00
N PRO A 129 2.14 26.62 -1.79
CA PRO A 129 2.66 27.16 -3.04
C PRO A 129 3.86 28.08 -2.77
N LEU A 130 4.97 27.79 -3.46
CA LEU A 130 6.24 28.51 -3.38
C LEU A 130 6.22 29.79 -4.22
N THR A 131 5.55 29.75 -5.38
CA THR A 131 5.54 30.87 -6.34
C THR A 131 4.19 31.56 -6.44
N ALA A 132 4.17 32.80 -6.96
CA ALA A 132 2.94 33.50 -7.28
C ALA A 132 2.14 32.78 -8.39
N ALA A 133 2.85 32.30 -9.43
CA ALA A 133 2.27 31.47 -10.48
C ALA A 133 1.63 30.19 -9.91
N GLY A 134 2.26 29.56 -8.91
CA GLY A 134 1.70 28.42 -8.20
C GLY A 134 0.39 28.75 -7.47
N ARG A 135 0.29 29.91 -6.82
CA ARG A 135 -0.96 30.36 -6.18
C ARG A 135 -2.08 30.60 -7.18
N GLU A 136 -1.78 31.26 -8.29
CA GLU A 136 -2.75 31.52 -9.36
C GLU A 136 -3.21 30.22 -10.04
N TRP A 137 -2.26 29.34 -10.35
CA TRP A 137 -2.52 28.01 -10.86
C TRP A 137 -3.44 27.22 -9.92
N ASN A 138 -3.13 27.22 -8.62
CA ASN A 138 -3.92 26.52 -7.63
C ASN A 138 -5.35 27.07 -7.57
N ALA A 139 -5.51 28.39 -7.47
CA ALA A 139 -6.83 29.01 -7.40
C ALA A 139 -7.72 28.63 -8.60
N ALA A 140 -7.18 28.69 -9.82
CA ALA A 140 -7.94 28.35 -11.02
C ALA A 140 -8.34 26.86 -11.07
N HIS A 141 -7.44 25.96 -10.69
CA HIS A 141 -7.70 24.51 -10.71
C HIS A 141 -8.59 24.06 -9.54
N ASP A 142 -8.48 24.70 -8.38
CA ASP A 142 -9.36 24.43 -7.23
C ASP A 142 -10.79 24.90 -7.51
N GLU A 143 -10.95 26.05 -8.18
CA GLU A 143 -12.26 26.52 -8.65
C GLU A 143 -12.86 25.55 -9.67
N ALA A 144 -12.08 25.09 -10.65
CA ALA A 144 -12.53 24.10 -11.61
C ALA A 144 -12.95 22.77 -10.93
N ALA A 145 -12.18 22.31 -9.93
CA ALA A 145 -12.52 21.10 -9.18
C ALA A 145 -13.81 21.29 -8.35
N ALA A 146 -14.00 22.45 -7.72
CA ALA A 146 -15.21 22.77 -6.98
C ALA A 146 -16.44 22.84 -7.89
N LEU A 147 -16.32 23.46 -9.07
CA LEU A 147 -17.38 23.53 -10.08
C LEU A 147 -17.75 22.14 -10.62
N LEU A 148 -16.76 21.26 -10.84
CA LEU A 148 -17.00 19.87 -11.24
C LEU A 148 -17.85 19.13 -10.20
N VAL A 149 -17.51 19.27 -8.92
CA VAL A 149 -18.26 18.61 -7.84
C VAL A 149 -19.66 19.21 -7.69
N ALA A 150 -19.79 20.54 -7.82
CA ALA A 150 -21.08 21.23 -7.77
C ALA A 150 -21.98 20.82 -8.94
N GLU A 151 -21.44 20.75 -10.16
CA GLU A 151 -22.15 20.28 -11.36
C GLU A 151 -22.65 18.86 -11.18
N ALA A 152 -21.78 17.94 -10.76
CA ALA A 152 -22.15 16.55 -10.52
C ALA A 152 -23.22 16.43 -9.42
N SER A 153 -23.12 17.26 -8.37
CA SER A 153 -24.10 17.30 -7.27
C SER A 153 -25.47 17.82 -7.74
N ALA A 154 -25.49 18.87 -8.58
CA ALA A 154 -26.71 19.41 -9.16
C ALA A 154 -27.40 18.40 -10.08
N ARG A 155 -26.63 17.72 -10.95
CA ARG A 155 -27.14 16.63 -11.80
C ARG A 155 -27.78 15.53 -10.95
N ARG A 156 -27.10 15.11 -9.89
CA ARG A 156 -27.62 14.08 -8.97
C ARG A 156 -28.90 14.52 -8.25
N GLY A 157 -28.98 15.80 -7.87
CA GLY A 157 -30.16 16.40 -7.23
C GLY A 157 -31.36 16.58 -8.17
N GLY A 158 -31.20 16.33 -9.47
CA GLY A 158 -32.26 16.51 -10.48
C GLY A 158 -32.43 17.95 -10.97
N ASP A 159 -31.53 18.86 -10.60
CA ASP A 159 -31.53 20.25 -11.07
C ASP A 159 -30.73 20.39 -12.37
N ALA A 160 -31.37 20.00 -13.48
CA ALA A 160 -30.75 20.03 -14.80
C ALA A 160 -30.33 21.44 -15.24
N ALA A 161 -31.13 22.46 -14.90
CA ALA A 161 -30.84 23.85 -15.30
C ALA A 161 -29.59 24.39 -14.60
N SER A 162 -29.45 24.15 -13.30
CA SER A 162 -28.25 24.51 -12.55
C SER A 162 -27.03 23.71 -13.02
N ALA A 163 -27.21 22.40 -13.26
CA ALA A 163 -26.15 21.55 -13.78
C ALA A 163 -25.60 22.03 -15.14
N ASP A 164 -26.46 22.41 -16.07
CA ASP A 164 -26.05 22.89 -17.40
C ASP A 164 -25.34 24.26 -17.30
N ALA A 165 -25.81 25.15 -16.42
CA ALA A 165 -25.14 26.42 -16.16
C ALA A 165 -23.75 26.25 -15.52
N LEU A 166 -23.63 25.33 -14.55
CA LEU A 166 -22.37 24.97 -13.92
C LEU A 166 -21.42 24.29 -14.92
N ALA A 167 -21.92 23.43 -15.80
CA ALA A 167 -21.13 22.78 -16.85
C ALA A 167 -20.54 23.81 -17.84
N ALA A 168 -21.32 24.82 -18.22
CA ALA A 168 -20.84 25.91 -19.06
C ALA A 168 -19.73 26.73 -18.37
N THR A 169 -19.93 27.05 -17.09
CA THR A 169 -18.95 27.77 -16.26
C THR A 169 -17.67 26.94 -16.09
N LEU A 170 -17.82 25.67 -15.74
CA LEU A 170 -16.72 24.71 -15.60
C LEU A 170 -15.88 24.61 -16.87
N SER A 171 -16.51 24.53 -18.04
CA SER A 171 -15.83 24.49 -19.33
C SER A 171 -14.97 25.74 -19.56
N ALA A 172 -15.53 26.93 -19.27
CA ALA A 172 -14.81 28.19 -19.37
C ALA A 172 -13.64 28.27 -18.38
N THR A 173 -13.88 27.93 -17.10
CA THR A 173 -12.85 27.93 -16.05
C THR A 173 -11.73 26.94 -16.35
N ARG A 174 -12.05 25.73 -16.82
CA ARG A 174 -11.04 24.74 -17.24
C ARG A 174 -10.20 25.22 -18.43
N SER A 175 -10.82 25.88 -19.41
CA SER A 175 -10.11 26.45 -20.56
C SER A 175 -9.13 27.55 -20.10
N ALA A 176 -9.59 28.43 -19.21
CA ALA A 176 -8.74 29.46 -18.62
C ALA A 176 -7.61 28.85 -17.78
N ALA A 177 -7.90 27.87 -16.93
CA ALA A 177 -6.92 27.16 -16.12
C ALA A 177 -5.86 26.45 -16.98
N ALA A 178 -6.27 25.79 -18.06
CA ALA A 178 -5.38 25.11 -19.00
C ALA A 178 -4.48 26.08 -19.79
N SER A 179 -4.87 27.34 -19.93
CA SER A 179 -4.05 28.37 -20.59
C SER A 179 -2.92 28.91 -19.71
N LEU A 180 -2.99 28.68 -18.39
CA LEU A 180 -1.93 29.10 -17.48
C LEU A 180 -0.65 28.29 -17.75
N PRO A 181 0.54 28.88 -17.58
CA PRO A 181 1.77 28.12 -17.63
C PRO A 181 1.89 27.22 -16.39
N ALA A 182 2.25 25.96 -16.58
CA ALA A 182 2.46 25.03 -15.47
C ALA A 182 3.57 25.56 -14.53
N PRO A 183 3.29 25.77 -13.24
CA PRO A 183 4.26 26.33 -12.30
C PRO A 183 5.35 25.31 -11.97
N PRO A 184 6.57 25.77 -11.61
CA PRO A 184 7.67 24.87 -11.23
C PRO A 184 7.48 24.26 -9.84
N ASP A 185 6.47 24.68 -9.07
CA ASP A 185 6.24 24.31 -7.68
C ASP A 185 6.17 22.79 -7.45
N GLU A 186 5.40 22.04 -8.24
CA GLU A 186 5.30 20.59 -8.11
C GLU A 186 6.67 19.91 -8.36
N THR A 187 7.41 20.36 -9.38
CA THR A 187 8.74 19.82 -9.68
C THR A 187 9.74 20.17 -8.56
N THR A 188 9.65 21.38 -8.02
CA THR A 188 10.48 21.84 -6.92
C THR A 188 10.22 21.01 -5.66
N TRP A 189 8.93 20.77 -5.34
CA TRP A 189 8.55 19.92 -4.22
C TRP A 189 8.92 18.45 -4.43
N CYS A 190 8.93 17.92 -5.66
CA CYS A 190 9.47 16.58 -5.95
C CYS A 190 10.96 16.49 -5.55
N VAL A 191 11.76 17.49 -5.96
CA VAL A 191 13.20 17.53 -5.65
C VAL A 191 13.44 17.70 -4.16
N ILE A 192 12.73 18.63 -3.49
CA ILE A 192 12.83 18.85 -2.05
C ILE A 192 12.46 17.58 -1.29
N THR A 193 11.33 16.95 -1.63
CA THR A 193 10.87 15.72 -0.99
C THR A 193 11.90 14.62 -1.15
N GLY A 194 12.38 14.38 -2.38
CA GLY A 194 13.41 13.38 -2.65
C GLY A 194 14.70 13.62 -1.84
N ALA A 195 15.18 14.85 -1.80
CA ALA A 195 16.39 15.22 -1.07
C ALA A 195 16.22 15.09 0.45
N VAL A 196 15.13 15.59 1.01
CA VAL A 196 14.83 15.51 2.46
C VAL A 196 14.68 14.06 2.88
N THR A 197 13.92 13.26 2.13
CA THR A 197 13.72 11.83 2.42
C THR A 197 15.05 11.06 2.30
N ALA A 198 15.88 11.35 1.30
CA ALA A 198 17.21 10.76 1.19
C ALA A 198 18.10 11.07 2.41
N VAL A 199 18.13 12.31 2.89
CA VAL A 199 18.87 12.69 4.10
C VAL A 199 18.31 11.96 5.33
N LEU A 200 16.99 11.92 5.50
CA LEU A 200 16.36 11.24 6.63
C LEU A 200 16.65 9.73 6.64
N LEU A 201 16.62 9.08 5.48
CA LEU A 201 16.98 7.66 5.35
C LEU A 201 18.47 7.42 5.58
N ALA A 202 19.34 8.37 5.19
CA ALA A 202 20.77 8.30 5.49
C ALA A 202 21.06 8.43 7.00
N LEU A 203 20.27 9.22 7.73
CA LEU A 203 20.41 9.40 9.18
C LEU A 203 19.63 8.35 9.99
N GLY A 204 18.68 7.67 9.35
CA GLY A 204 17.56 6.98 9.98
C GLY A 204 17.95 5.85 10.94
N ARG A 205 17.32 5.86 12.11
CA ARG A 205 17.27 4.74 13.06
C ARG A 205 15.87 4.13 13.02
N TYR A 206 15.74 2.80 13.17
CA TYR A 206 14.45 2.09 13.16
C TYR A 206 13.36 2.77 14.02
N ARG A 207 13.71 3.19 15.24
CA ARG A 207 12.77 3.85 16.18
C ARG A 207 12.16 5.16 15.63
N LEU A 208 12.90 5.90 14.80
CA LEU A 208 12.37 7.09 14.14
C LEU A 208 11.30 6.71 13.11
N ILE A 209 11.58 5.67 12.31
CA ILE A 209 10.65 5.13 11.32
C ILE A 209 9.36 4.68 12.00
N GLU A 210 9.48 3.90 13.06
CA GLU A 210 8.34 3.38 13.83
C GLU A 210 7.49 4.52 14.42
N LEU A 211 8.09 5.50 15.10
CA LEU A 211 7.35 6.55 15.81
C LEU A 211 6.68 7.55 14.86
N VAL A 212 7.40 7.99 13.81
CA VAL A 212 6.83 8.92 12.81
C VAL A 212 5.68 8.24 12.08
N SER A 213 5.85 6.99 11.66
CA SER A 213 4.82 6.26 10.92
C SER A 213 3.60 5.95 11.78
N LEU A 214 3.80 5.57 13.04
CA LEU A 214 2.70 5.36 13.98
C LEU A 214 1.86 6.62 14.18
N ALA A 215 2.51 7.78 14.35
CA ALA A 215 1.81 9.05 14.52
C ALA A 215 1.01 9.42 13.26
N LEU A 216 1.65 9.39 12.08
CA LEU A 216 1.00 9.77 10.81
C LEU A 216 -0.19 8.87 10.49
N VAL A 217 -0.02 7.55 10.58
CA VAL A 217 -1.08 6.57 10.30
C VAL A 217 -2.18 6.64 11.35
N GLY A 218 -1.82 6.75 12.63
CA GLY A 218 -2.80 6.81 13.71
C GLY A 218 -3.71 8.03 13.56
N THR A 219 -3.12 9.21 13.33
CA THR A 219 -3.87 10.45 13.09
C THR A 219 -4.73 10.35 11.84
N PHE A 220 -4.18 9.89 10.71
CA PHE A 220 -4.94 9.81 9.47
C PHE A 220 -6.06 8.77 9.49
N THR A 221 -5.81 7.62 10.11
CA THR A 221 -6.84 6.58 10.32
C THR A 221 -7.99 7.15 11.13
N LEU A 222 -7.69 7.89 12.20
CA LEU A 222 -8.71 8.55 13.00
C LEU A 222 -9.51 9.59 12.19
N VAL A 223 -8.84 10.43 11.40
CA VAL A 223 -9.50 11.43 10.54
C VAL A 223 -10.40 10.74 9.50
N THR A 224 -9.94 9.64 8.90
CA THR A 224 -10.70 8.90 7.89
C THR A 224 -11.93 8.23 8.50
N LEU A 225 -11.79 7.63 9.69
CA LEU A 225 -12.91 7.06 10.43
C LEU A 225 -13.91 8.14 10.83
N LEU A 226 -13.43 9.29 11.32
CA LEU A 226 -14.26 10.44 11.64
C LEU A 226 -15.02 10.92 10.41
N ALA A 227 -14.38 11.03 9.25
CA ALA A 227 -15.03 11.40 8.00
C ALA A 227 -16.17 10.43 7.66
N LEU A 228 -15.97 9.12 7.78
CA LEU A 228 -17.01 8.12 7.52
C LEU A 228 -18.17 8.21 8.52
N VAL A 229 -17.89 8.47 9.79
CA VAL A 229 -18.92 8.71 10.82
C VAL A 229 -19.69 9.99 10.51
N MET A 230 -18.99 11.07 10.17
CA MET A 230 -19.58 12.34 9.82
C MET A 230 -20.49 12.24 8.59
N LEU A 231 -20.09 11.44 7.60
CA LEU A 231 -20.87 11.14 6.40
C LEU A 231 -22.25 10.56 6.73
N GLN A 232 -22.41 9.83 7.84
CA GLN A 232 -23.70 9.26 8.23
C GLN A 232 -24.70 10.31 8.76
N PHE A 233 -24.23 11.50 9.15
CA PHE A 233 -25.12 12.56 9.63
C PHE A 233 -25.77 13.38 8.51
N ASP A 234 -25.29 13.23 7.27
CA ASP A 234 -25.93 13.82 6.10
C ASP A 234 -26.78 12.77 5.37
N PRO A 235 -28.11 12.86 5.38
CA PRO A 235 -28.99 11.89 4.71
C PRO A 235 -28.73 11.74 3.20
N ALA A 236 -28.21 12.78 2.54
CA ALA A 236 -27.89 12.72 1.12
C ALA A 236 -26.62 11.89 0.85
N TRP A 237 -25.78 11.67 1.85
CA TRP A 237 -24.48 10.99 1.71
C TRP A 237 -24.31 9.77 2.63
N ALA A 238 -25.21 9.55 3.58
CA ALA A 238 -25.22 8.40 4.47
C ALA A 238 -25.18 7.08 3.70
N ILE A 239 -24.51 6.08 4.27
CA ILE A 239 -24.40 4.74 3.69
C ILE A 239 -25.53 3.91 4.28
N SER A 240 -26.47 3.50 3.45
CA SER A 240 -27.59 2.68 3.91
C SER A 240 -27.12 1.28 4.31
N SER A 241 -27.84 0.66 5.23
CA SER A 241 -27.62 -0.74 5.60
C SER A 241 -27.78 -1.67 4.39
N HIS A 242 -28.66 -1.34 3.45
CA HIS A 242 -28.86 -2.09 2.21
C HIS A 242 -27.63 -2.01 1.30
N GLU A 243 -27.02 -0.84 1.13
CA GLU A 243 -25.77 -0.69 0.35
C GLU A 243 -24.62 -1.49 0.99
N LEU A 244 -24.51 -1.43 2.32
CA LEU A 244 -23.45 -2.15 3.03
C LEU A 244 -23.63 -3.67 2.92
N VAL A 245 -24.83 -4.19 3.23
CA VAL A 245 -25.13 -5.62 3.14
C VAL A 245 -25.04 -6.11 1.70
N GLY A 246 -25.56 -5.34 0.74
CA GLY A 246 -25.44 -5.66 -0.69
C GLY A 246 -23.99 -5.77 -1.15
N GLY A 247 -23.10 -4.90 -0.64
CA GLY A 247 -21.67 -4.96 -0.91
C GLY A 247 -20.95 -6.17 -0.31
N LEU A 248 -21.49 -6.75 0.77
CA LEU A 248 -20.96 -7.96 1.40
C LEU A 248 -21.39 -9.25 0.68
N VAL A 249 -22.41 -9.17 -0.17
CA VAL A 249 -22.88 -10.31 -0.96
C VAL A 249 -22.04 -10.44 -2.23
N PRO A 250 -21.40 -11.61 -2.49
CA PRO A 250 -20.62 -11.84 -3.70
C PRO A 250 -21.45 -11.59 -4.96
N SER A 251 -21.10 -10.52 -5.67
CA SER A 251 -21.73 -10.11 -6.92
C SER A 251 -20.72 -9.41 -7.81
N LEU A 252 -20.96 -9.45 -9.12
CA LEU A 252 -20.09 -8.84 -10.13
C LEU A 252 -20.72 -7.52 -10.61
N PRO A 253 -19.97 -6.40 -10.61
CA PRO A 253 -20.48 -5.13 -11.08
C PRO A 253 -20.70 -5.15 -12.59
N GLN A 254 -21.74 -4.48 -13.07
CA GLN A 254 -21.94 -4.30 -14.50
C GLN A 254 -20.90 -3.32 -15.07
N PRO A 255 -20.44 -3.50 -16.33
CA PRO A 255 -19.56 -2.54 -16.97
C PRO A 255 -20.24 -1.17 -17.10
N ILE A 256 -19.54 -0.10 -16.70
CA ILE A 256 -20.02 1.28 -16.83
C ILE A 256 -19.13 1.97 -17.88
N ASN A 257 -19.74 2.54 -18.93
CA ASN A 257 -19.03 3.27 -19.99
C ASN A 257 -17.86 2.48 -20.63
N GLY A 258 -18.05 1.17 -20.86
CA GLY A 258 -17.03 0.30 -21.45
C GLY A 258 -15.85 -0.05 -20.53
N ARG A 259 -15.83 0.43 -19.29
CA ARG A 259 -14.84 0.05 -18.27
C ARG A 259 -15.44 -1.02 -17.37
N SER A 260 -14.68 -2.08 -17.11
CA SER A 260 -15.06 -3.14 -16.17
C SER A 260 -14.52 -2.79 -14.78
N PRO A 261 -15.37 -2.47 -13.78
CA PRO A 261 -14.90 -2.16 -12.43
C PRO A 261 -14.20 -3.37 -11.78
N LEU A 262 -14.56 -4.58 -12.19
CA LEU A 262 -13.89 -5.81 -11.78
C LEU A 262 -12.43 -5.85 -12.25
N VAL A 263 -12.16 -5.42 -13.49
CA VAL A 263 -10.78 -5.35 -14.01
C VAL A 263 -9.96 -4.35 -13.19
N THR A 264 -10.51 -3.17 -12.89
CA THR A 264 -9.83 -2.20 -12.01
C THR A 264 -9.54 -2.79 -10.64
N ALA A 265 -10.51 -3.47 -10.02
CA ALA A 265 -10.34 -4.07 -8.71
C ALA A 265 -9.30 -5.21 -8.71
N LEU A 266 -9.28 -6.06 -9.74
CA LEU A 266 -8.30 -7.15 -9.85
C LEU A 266 -6.91 -6.63 -10.19
N ALA A 267 -6.80 -5.62 -11.06
CA ALA A 267 -5.53 -4.96 -11.39
C ALA A 267 -4.91 -4.26 -10.17
N THR A 268 -5.76 -3.76 -9.27
CA THR A 268 -5.33 -3.10 -8.03
C THR A 268 -5.27 -4.04 -6.83
N PHE A 269 -5.79 -5.27 -6.92
CA PHE A 269 -5.77 -6.24 -5.83
C PHE A 269 -4.35 -6.52 -5.29
N GLY A 270 -3.35 -6.45 -6.16
CA GLY A 270 -1.94 -6.59 -5.81
C GLY A 270 -1.38 -5.47 -4.93
N ILE A 271 -2.08 -4.33 -4.83
CA ILE A 271 -1.70 -3.16 -4.02
C ILE A 271 -2.79 -2.73 -3.02
N ILE A 272 -4.00 -3.28 -3.09
CA ILE A 272 -5.05 -3.05 -2.09
C ILE A 272 -4.80 -3.94 -0.87
N GLY A 273 -4.74 -3.33 0.31
CA GLY A 273 -4.33 -3.99 1.54
C GLY A 273 -2.86 -4.37 1.47
N VAL A 274 -2.48 -5.56 1.94
CA VAL A 274 -1.08 -6.00 1.85
C VAL A 274 -0.74 -6.37 0.41
N GLY A 275 0.24 -5.70 -0.19
CA GLY A 275 0.79 -6.07 -1.48
C GLY A 275 1.82 -7.19 -1.41
N ALA A 276 2.27 -7.66 -2.56
CA ALA A 276 3.28 -8.70 -2.64
C ALA A 276 4.61 -8.24 -2.04
N SER A 277 5.00 -6.98 -2.28
CA SER A 277 6.23 -6.43 -1.71
C SER A 277 6.16 -6.37 -0.19
N GLU A 278 5.03 -5.93 0.36
CA GLU A 278 4.79 -5.82 1.79
C GLU A 278 4.84 -7.20 2.47
N LEU A 279 4.28 -8.24 1.85
CA LEU A 279 4.41 -9.63 2.33
C LEU A 279 5.87 -10.09 2.42
N MET A 280 6.70 -9.71 1.46
CA MET A 280 8.12 -10.06 1.43
C MET A 280 8.95 -9.22 2.40
N ILE A 281 8.59 -7.95 2.61
CA ILE A 281 9.31 -7.00 3.47
C ILE A 281 8.99 -7.21 4.95
N TYR A 282 7.76 -7.58 5.32
CA TYR A 282 7.33 -7.74 6.72
C TYR A 282 8.33 -8.53 7.58
N PRO A 283 8.85 -9.71 7.16
CA PRO A 283 9.81 -10.45 7.94
C PRO A 283 11.14 -9.73 8.17
N TYR A 284 11.58 -8.83 7.29
CA TYR A 284 12.77 -8.00 7.53
C TYR A 284 12.57 -7.07 8.73
N TRP A 285 11.36 -6.49 8.89
CA TRP A 285 11.05 -5.68 10.06
C TRP A 285 11.01 -6.52 11.35
N CYS A 286 10.54 -7.76 11.29
CA CYS A 286 10.61 -8.69 12.41
C CYS A 286 12.06 -9.01 12.80
N LEU A 287 12.94 -9.21 11.81
CA LEU A 287 14.36 -9.46 12.04
C LEU A 287 15.03 -8.23 12.68
N GLU A 288 14.74 -7.02 12.22
CA GLU A 288 15.32 -5.78 12.74
C GLU A 288 14.83 -5.43 14.15
N LYS A 289 13.56 -5.72 14.47
CA LYS A 289 13.04 -5.60 15.84
C LYS A 289 13.70 -6.62 16.79
N GLY A 290 14.33 -7.67 16.26
CA GLY A 290 15.06 -8.67 17.01
C GLY A 290 14.29 -9.97 17.27
N TYR A 291 13.14 -10.20 16.63
CA TYR A 291 12.37 -11.43 16.82
C TYR A 291 13.20 -12.68 16.46
N GLY A 292 13.97 -12.62 15.38
CA GLY A 292 14.82 -13.74 14.94
C GLY A 292 15.99 -13.99 15.89
N ALA A 293 16.63 -12.94 16.39
CA ALA A 293 17.71 -13.04 17.38
C ALA A 293 17.19 -13.65 18.70
N ALA A 294 16.01 -13.24 19.14
CA ALA A 294 15.39 -13.73 20.36
C ALA A 294 14.99 -15.22 20.30
N VAL A 295 14.56 -15.70 19.13
CA VAL A 295 14.34 -17.14 18.85
C VAL A 295 15.65 -17.92 18.99
N GLY A 296 16.74 -17.36 18.44
CA GLY A 296 18.07 -17.97 18.44
C GLY A 296 18.26 -19.01 17.34
N ARG A 297 19.50 -19.51 17.23
CA ARG A 297 19.87 -20.53 16.25
C ARG A 297 19.02 -21.79 16.45
N ARG A 298 18.49 -22.33 15.35
CA ARG A 298 17.72 -23.57 15.36
C ARG A 298 18.54 -24.74 15.89
N ASP A 299 17.94 -25.48 16.82
CA ASP A 299 18.46 -26.72 17.38
C ASP A 299 17.33 -27.73 17.67
N ASP A 300 17.71 -28.94 18.06
CA ASP A 300 16.78 -30.04 18.34
C ASP A 300 16.25 -30.04 19.78
N SER A 301 16.59 -29.01 20.59
CA SER A 301 16.13 -28.92 21.97
C SER A 301 14.65 -28.55 22.06
N ALA A 302 13.98 -29.05 23.10
CA ALA A 302 12.62 -28.63 23.44
C ALA A 302 12.56 -27.14 23.84
N ALA A 303 13.64 -26.62 24.42
CA ALA A 303 13.76 -25.22 24.84
C ALA A 303 13.71 -24.26 23.65
N TRP A 304 14.43 -24.57 22.55
CA TRP A 304 14.32 -23.79 21.31
C TRP A 304 12.90 -23.81 20.76
N ALA A 305 12.28 -25.00 20.67
CA ALA A 305 10.91 -25.11 20.15
C ALA A 305 9.90 -24.32 20.99
N GLN A 306 10.06 -24.29 22.32
CA GLN A 306 9.22 -23.50 23.22
C GLN A 306 9.42 -21.99 23.03
N ARG A 307 10.67 -21.52 22.97
CA ARG A 307 10.98 -20.10 22.71
C ARG A 307 10.48 -19.66 21.33
N ALA A 308 10.78 -20.44 20.29
CA ALA A 308 10.32 -20.20 18.93
C ALA A 308 8.79 -20.10 18.89
N ARG A 309 8.07 -21.02 19.54
CA ARG A 309 6.60 -20.97 19.62
C ARG A 309 6.10 -19.69 20.28
N GLY A 310 6.74 -19.21 21.35
CA GLY A 310 6.36 -17.97 22.02
C GLY A 310 6.56 -16.73 21.14
N TRP A 311 7.72 -16.60 20.51
CA TRP A 311 8.00 -15.48 19.58
C TRP A 311 7.14 -15.52 18.32
N LEU A 312 6.80 -16.71 17.83
CA LEU A 312 5.83 -16.88 16.73
C LEU A 312 4.43 -16.39 17.13
N ARG A 313 4.00 -16.53 18.38
CA ARG A 313 2.72 -15.96 18.85
C ARG A 313 2.77 -14.43 18.87
N VAL A 314 3.88 -13.84 19.29
CA VAL A 314 4.08 -12.38 19.26
C VAL A 314 4.01 -11.88 17.82
N MET A 315 4.72 -12.54 16.89
CA MET A 315 4.68 -12.22 15.47
C MET A 315 3.28 -12.42 14.87
N GLN A 316 2.54 -13.45 15.28
CA GLN A 316 1.15 -13.65 14.86
C GLN A 316 0.24 -12.53 15.36
N LEU A 317 0.35 -12.16 16.64
CA LEU A 317 -0.42 -11.04 17.20
C LEU A 317 -0.13 -9.74 16.46
N ASP A 318 1.14 -9.48 16.14
CA ASP A 318 1.59 -8.33 15.35
C ASP A 318 0.99 -8.33 13.94
N ALA A 319 1.02 -9.47 13.25
CA ALA A 319 0.42 -9.62 11.92
C ALA A 319 -1.11 -9.42 11.96
N TRP A 320 -1.82 -10.05 12.90
CA TRP A 320 -3.28 -9.92 13.04
C TRP A 320 -3.70 -8.50 13.42
N ALA A 321 -2.99 -7.86 14.36
CA ALA A 321 -3.25 -6.48 14.73
C ALA A 321 -3.04 -5.54 13.54
N SER A 322 -1.95 -5.72 12.79
CA SER A 322 -1.71 -4.95 11.57
C SER A 322 -2.81 -5.17 10.52
N MET A 323 -3.30 -6.41 10.38
CA MET A 323 -4.39 -6.74 9.47
C MET A 323 -5.67 -6.01 9.80
N VAL A 324 -6.06 -5.98 11.07
CA VAL A 324 -7.25 -5.23 11.47
C VAL A 324 -7.09 -3.75 11.11
N VAL A 325 -5.93 -3.15 11.38
CA VAL A 325 -5.67 -1.74 11.09
C VAL A 325 -5.74 -1.44 9.59
N TYR A 326 -4.96 -2.13 8.75
CA TYR A 326 -4.96 -1.85 7.31
C TYR A 326 -6.29 -2.20 6.67
N THR A 327 -7.00 -3.25 7.13
CA THR A 327 -8.30 -3.64 6.57
C THR A 327 -9.36 -2.59 6.88
N LEU A 328 -9.40 -2.12 8.13
CA LEU A 328 -10.35 -1.08 8.55
C LEU A 328 -10.17 0.17 7.69
N VAL A 329 -8.93 0.63 7.53
CA VAL A 329 -8.62 1.82 6.72
C VAL A 329 -8.98 1.59 5.25
N THR A 330 -8.64 0.43 4.69
CA THR A 330 -8.98 0.06 3.30
C THR A 330 -10.49 0.12 3.08
N VAL A 331 -11.27 -0.48 3.99
CA VAL A 331 -12.74 -0.45 3.93
C VAL A 331 -13.25 0.98 4.00
N CYS A 332 -12.70 1.83 4.88
CA CYS A 332 -13.09 3.23 4.95
C CYS A 332 -12.84 3.97 3.63
N PHE A 333 -11.66 3.84 3.02
CA PHE A 333 -11.36 4.48 1.72
C PHE A 333 -12.23 3.98 0.59
N TYR A 334 -12.55 2.68 0.60
CA TYR A 334 -13.46 2.08 -0.37
C TYR A 334 -14.87 2.66 -0.24
N LEU A 335 -15.41 2.64 0.98
CA LEU A 335 -16.75 3.15 1.28
C LEU A 335 -16.86 4.64 0.99
N LEU A 336 -15.83 5.41 1.32
CA LEU A 336 -15.78 6.84 1.07
C LEU A 336 -15.76 7.12 -0.44
N GLY A 337 -14.94 6.41 -1.21
CA GLY A 337 -14.95 6.49 -2.67
C GLY A 337 -16.29 6.10 -3.28
N ALA A 338 -16.93 5.04 -2.79
CA ALA A 338 -18.24 4.61 -3.28
C ALA A 338 -19.35 5.64 -2.97
N ALA A 339 -19.36 6.16 -1.74
CA ALA A 339 -20.41 7.06 -1.26
C ALA A 339 -20.26 8.49 -1.78
N THR A 340 -19.04 9.01 -1.96
CA THR A 340 -18.81 10.37 -2.47
C THR A 340 -18.66 10.37 -3.99
N LEU A 341 -17.56 9.82 -4.50
CA LEU A 341 -17.23 9.86 -5.94
C LEU A 341 -18.15 8.99 -6.78
N GLY A 342 -18.44 7.76 -6.32
CA GLY A 342 -19.27 6.82 -7.06
C GLY A 342 -20.68 7.35 -7.29
N ARG A 343 -21.28 7.98 -6.26
CA ARG A 343 -22.60 8.62 -6.39
C ARG A 343 -22.59 9.85 -7.29
N LEU A 344 -21.44 10.53 -7.44
CA LEU A 344 -21.26 11.65 -8.36
C LEU A 344 -20.82 11.23 -9.76
N GLY A 345 -20.50 9.95 -9.98
CA GLY A 345 -19.95 9.46 -11.24
C GLY A 345 -18.54 10.01 -11.55
N LEU A 346 -17.82 10.48 -10.53
CA LEU A 346 -16.48 11.05 -10.68
C LEU A 346 -15.42 9.96 -10.51
N VAL A 347 -14.43 9.92 -11.42
CA VAL A 347 -13.29 9.01 -11.33
C VAL A 347 -12.01 9.84 -11.27
N PRO A 348 -11.26 9.82 -10.16
CA PRO A 348 -10.01 10.56 -10.03
C PRO A 348 -8.98 10.09 -11.07
N ALA A 349 -8.32 11.03 -11.77
CA ALA A 349 -7.30 10.72 -12.76
C ALA A 349 -6.31 11.88 -12.95
N GLY A 350 -5.11 11.55 -13.44
CA GLY A 350 -4.12 12.54 -13.88
C GLY A 350 -3.56 13.42 -12.76
N HIS A 351 -3.22 14.67 -13.11
CA HIS A 351 -2.59 15.66 -12.22
C HIS A 351 -3.59 16.31 -11.24
N GLU A 352 -4.89 16.21 -11.51
CA GLU A 352 -5.94 16.79 -10.66
C GLU A 352 -6.44 15.81 -9.60
N MET A 353 -5.91 14.59 -9.55
CA MET A 353 -6.39 13.53 -8.66
C MET A 353 -6.53 14.01 -7.20
N VAL A 354 -5.46 14.59 -6.62
CA VAL A 354 -5.49 15.08 -5.22
C VAL A 354 -6.54 16.17 -5.04
N ARG A 355 -6.73 17.06 -6.02
CA ARG A 355 -7.73 18.14 -5.95
C ARG A 355 -9.15 17.60 -6.04
N THR A 356 -9.42 16.69 -6.96
CA THR A 356 -10.74 16.04 -7.09
C THR A 356 -11.08 15.25 -5.82
N LEU A 357 -10.11 14.53 -5.26
CA LEU A 357 -10.26 13.83 -3.98
C LEU A 357 -10.49 14.79 -2.81
N GLY A 358 -9.88 15.98 -2.79
CA GLY A 358 -10.13 16.98 -1.76
C GLY A 358 -11.49 17.67 -1.92
N ALA A 359 -11.86 18.03 -3.15
CA ALA A 359 -13.09 18.75 -3.47
C ALA A 359 -14.35 17.91 -3.20
N MET A 360 -14.28 16.59 -3.34
CA MET A 360 -15.43 15.70 -3.09
C MET A 360 -15.93 15.75 -1.64
N TYR A 361 -15.07 16.19 -0.71
CA TYR A 361 -15.41 16.32 0.69
C TYR A 361 -16.10 17.63 1.04
N ALA A 362 -15.96 18.66 0.21
CA ALA A 362 -16.52 19.97 0.49
C ALA A 362 -18.06 19.97 0.62
N PRO A 363 -18.84 19.25 -0.22
CA PRO A 363 -20.30 19.19 -0.06
C PRO A 363 -20.74 18.56 1.26
N VAL A 364 -19.95 17.65 1.81
CA VAL A 364 -20.30 16.88 3.01
C VAL A 364 -19.79 17.54 4.28
N PHE A 365 -18.55 18.02 4.28
CA PHE A 365 -17.84 18.48 5.47
C PHE A 365 -17.61 20.00 5.49
N GLY A 366 -17.89 20.70 4.40
CA GLY A 366 -17.69 22.14 4.26
C GLY A 366 -16.27 22.56 3.85
N ALA A 367 -16.02 23.87 3.86
CA ALA A 367 -14.82 24.46 3.25
C ALA A 367 -13.48 24.07 3.92
N TRP A 368 -13.48 23.73 5.22
CA TRP A 368 -12.25 23.34 5.93
C TRP A 368 -11.73 21.96 5.50
N ALA A 369 -12.58 21.14 4.90
CA ALA A 369 -12.27 19.75 4.57
C ALA A 369 -11.14 19.61 3.55
N GLY A 370 -11.05 20.54 2.58
CA GLY A 370 -9.97 20.56 1.60
C GLY A 370 -8.59 20.70 2.25
N GLY A 371 -8.44 21.63 3.21
CA GLY A 371 -7.18 21.82 3.94
C GLY A 371 -6.83 20.61 4.81
N ALA A 372 -7.79 20.06 5.53
CA ALA A 372 -7.59 18.85 6.34
C ALA A 372 -7.22 17.64 5.48
N PHE A 373 -7.84 17.51 4.30
CA PHE A 373 -7.51 16.47 3.33
C PHE A 373 -6.07 16.61 2.83
N LEU A 374 -5.59 17.80 2.50
CA LEU A 374 -4.21 17.99 2.07
C LEU A 374 -3.21 17.58 3.15
N VAL A 375 -3.46 17.93 4.42
CA VAL A 375 -2.60 17.48 5.54
C VAL A 375 -2.60 15.95 5.65
N GLY A 376 -3.78 15.33 5.55
CA GLY A 376 -3.91 13.87 5.60
C GLY A 376 -3.26 13.16 4.42
N ALA A 377 -3.48 13.65 3.20
CA ALA A 377 -2.90 13.12 1.98
C ALA A 377 -1.36 13.20 2.03
N PHE A 378 -0.80 14.30 2.53
CA PHE A 378 0.64 14.43 2.75
C PHE A 378 1.12 13.37 3.76
N ALA A 379 0.48 13.30 4.92
CA ALA A 379 0.87 12.39 6.00
C ALA A 379 0.97 10.94 5.50
N VAL A 380 -0.02 10.50 4.72
CA VAL A 380 -0.12 9.12 4.25
C VAL A 380 0.72 8.81 3.03
N LEU A 381 0.76 9.69 2.03
CA LEU A 381 1.66 9.48 0.89
C LEU A 381 3.13 9.51 1.33
N TYR A 382 3.47 10.42 2.26
CA TYR A 382 4.83 10.53 2.77
C TYR A 382 5.23 9.34 3.65
N SER A 383 4.34 8.86 4.54
CA SER A 383 4.64 7.67 5.35
C SER A 383 4.89 6.44 4.48
N THR A 384 4.08 6.25 3.44
CA THR A 384 4.28 5.15 2.49
C THR A 384 5.60 5.27 1.75
N LEU A 385 5.93 6.44 1.20
CA LEU A 385 7.21 6.67 0.53
C LEU A 385 8.38 6.30 1.44
N PHE A 386 8.36 6.80 2.68
CA PHE A 386 9.46 6.64 3.62
C PHE A 386 9.66 5.18 4.04
N VAL A 387 8.58 4.49 4.43
CA VAL A 387 8.65 3.11 4.92
C VAL A 387 8.90 2.13 3.79
N ALA A 388 8.25 2.31 2.63
CA ALA A 388 8.46 1.44 1.48
C ALA A 388 9.87 1.57 0.92
N ALA A 389 10.45 2.77 0.83
CA ALA A 389 11.85 2.95 0.43
C ALA A 389 12.81 2.25 1.39
N ALA A 390 12.59 2.38 2.70
CA ALA A 390 13.40 1.71 3.70
C ALA A 390 13.30 0.17 3.62
N GLY A 391 12.09 -0.38 3.47
CA GLY A 391 11.84 -1.81 3.37
C GLY A 391 12.40 -2.43 2.09
N ASN A 392 12.10 -1.83 0.93
CA ASN A 392 12.58 -2.32 -0.36
C ASN A 392 14.10 -2.24 -0.46
N ALA A 393 14.74 -1.20 0.10
CA ALA A 393 16.19 -1.09 0.09
C ALA A 393 16.90 -2.24 0.84
N ARG A 394 16.32 -2.72 1.96
CA ARG A 394 16.84 -3.90 2.68
C ARG A 394 16.73 -5.16 1.84
N MET A 395 15.58 -5.34 1.19
CA MET A 395 15.32 -6.48 0.33
C MET A 395 16.24 -6.46 -0.91
N VAL A 396 16.49 -5.29 -1.50
CA VAL A 396 17.45 -5.12 -2.60
C VAL A 396 18.88 -5.40 -2.15
N ALA A 397 19.30 -4.87 -1.00
CA ALA A 397 20.64 -5.14 -0.45
C ALA A 397 20.85 -6.66 -0.29
N ASP A 398 19.87 -7.35 0.28
CA ASP A 398 19.91 -8.79 0.46
C ASP A 398 19.89 -9.55 -0.88
N GLY A 399 19.11 -9.08 -1.86
CA GLY A 399 19.09 -9.64 -3.20
C GLY A 399 20.44 -9.52 -3.93
N LEU A 400 21.16 -8.43 -3.72
CA LEU A 400 22.51 -8.20 -4.27
C LEU A 400 23.58 -9.03 -3.54
N ILE A 401 23.44 -9.21 -2.23
CA ILE A 401 24.27 -10.15 -1.45
C ILE A 401 24.05 -11.57 -1.95
N LEU A 402 22.80 -11.97 -2.13
CA LEU A 402 22.45 -13.27 -2.70
C LEU A 402 23.12 -13.44 -4.05
N ALA A 403 23.00 -12.48 -4.97
CA ALA A 403 23.65 -12.51 -6.28
C ALA A 403 25.20 -12.53 -6.24
N GLY A 404 25.82 -12.32 -5.07
CA GLY A 404 27.27 -12.29 -4.91
C GLY A 404 27.92 -10.96 -5.30
N TRP A 405 27.13 -9.89 -5.48
CA TRP A 405 27.64 -8.56 -5.85
C TRP A 405 28.06 -7.74 -4.62
N LEU A 406 27.54 -8.08 -3.44
CA LEU A 406 27.83 -7.42 -2.18
C LEU A 406 28.32 -8.42 -1.13
N PRO A 407 29.21 -8.00 -0.21
CA PRO A 407 29.65 -8.83 0.90
C PRO A 407 28.51 -9.14 1.87
N ALA A 408 28.48 -10.38 2.39
CA ALA A 408 27.38 -10.91 3.19
C ALA A 408 27.43 -10.56 4.70
N ASP A 409 28.40 -9.75 5.12
CA ASP A 409 28.55 -9.37 6.53
C ASP A 409 27.47 -8.37 6.97
N GLU A 410 27.18 -8.33 8.27
CA GLU A 410 26.07 -7.56 8.84
C GLU A 410 26.29 -6.04 8.71
N GLN A 411 27.55 -5.59 8.85
CA GLN A 411 27.89 -4.18 8.83
C GLN A 411 27.77 -3.60 7.41
N SER A 412 28.27 -4.34 6.41
CA SER A 412 28.13 -4.06 5.00
C SER A 412 26.67 -4.10 4.57
N ARG A 413 25.89 -5.08 5.03
CA ARG A 413 24.45 -5.16 4.76
C ARG A 413 23.71 -3.90 5.23
N ALA A 414 23.99 -3.44 6.45
CA ALA A 414 23.39 -2.21 6.98
C ALA A 414 23.85 -0.96 6.19
N ALA A 415 25.14 -0.88 5.85
CA ALA A 415 25.69 0.23 5.07
C ALA A 415 25.09 0.29 3.65
N TRP A 416 25.00 -0.85 2.97
CA TRP A 416 24.41 -0.94 1.63
C TRP A 416 22.91 -0.70 1.63
N ALA A 417 22.16 -1.21 2.61
CA ALA A 417 20.74 -0.90 2.75
C ALA A 417 20.50 0.62 2.89
N LYS A 418 21.38 1.33 3.59
CA LYS A 418 21.36 2.80 3.69
C LYS A 418 21.68 3.49 2.35
N TRP A 419 22.72 3.08 1.64
CA TRP A 419 23.05 3.69 0.34
C TRP A 419 22.00 3.40 -0.73
N ILE A 420 21.44 2.19 -0.71
CA ILE A 420 20.36 1.79 -1.61
C ILE A 420 19.10 2.58 -1.29
N SER A 421 18.75 2.83 -0.01
CA SER A 421 17.56 3.62 0.33
C SER A 421 17.66 5.08 -0.13
N VAL A 422 18.85 5.68 -0.02
CA VAL A 422 19.14 7.01 -0.58
C VAL A 422 18.99 7.00 -2.10
N THR A 423 19.65 6.06 -2.79
CA THR A 423 19.61 5.96 -4.25
C THR A 423 18.19 5.70 -4.74
N TRP A 424 17.45 4.83 -4.06
CA TRP A 424 16.08 4.46 -4.36
C TRP A 424 15.17 5.70 -4.42
N VAL A 425 15.22 6.55 -3.41
CA VAL A 425 14.38 7.75 -3.33
C VAL A 425 14.79 8.79 -4.36
N LEU A 426 16.08 8.96 -4.62
CA LEU A 426 16.55 9.88 -5.66
C LEU A 426 16.11 9.42 -7.06
N VAL A 427 16.19 8.12 -7.34
CA VAL A 427 15.67 7.55 -8.60
C VAL A 427 14.16 7.70 -8.68
N ALA A 428 13.42 7.44 -7.60
CA ALA A 428 11.98 7.66 -7.55
C ALA A 428 11.61 9.13 -7.84
N ALA A 429 12.31 10.09 -7.21
CA ALA A 429 12.09 11.51 -7.45
C ALA A 429 12.44 11.92 -8.88
N MET A 430 13.51 11.37 -9.46
CA MET A 430 13.85 11.58 -10.87
C MET A 430 12.73 11.07 -11.79
N LEU A 431 12.24 9.84 -11.56
CA LEU A 431 11.14 9.26 -12.34
C LEU A 431 9.84 10.05 -12.18
N ALA A 432 9.57 10.60 -10.99
CA ALA A 432 8.43 11.47 -10.74
C ALA A 432 8.43 12.68 -11.68
N VAL A 433 9.58 13.35 -11.79
CA VAL A 433 9.77 14.54 -12.65
C VAL A 433 9.70 14.20 -14.14
N LEU A 434 10.20 13.02 -14.54
CA LEU A 434 10.26 12.58 -15.93
C LEU A 434 8.91 12.04 -16.46
N ILE A 435 8.19 11.24 -15.67
CA ILE A 435 6.99 10.53 -16.12
C ILE A 435 5.72 11.37 -15.91
N ARG A 436 5.62 12.14 -14.81
CA ARG A 436 4.49 13.02 -14.50
C ARG A 436 3.10 12.37 -14.60
N GLN A 437 2.99 11.09 -14.26
CA GLN A 437 1.71 10.38 -14.25
C GLN A 437 1.56 9.53 -12.98
N PRO A 438 1.26 10.15 -11.82
CA PRO A 438 1.30 9.46 -10.53
C PRO A 438 0.40 8.22 -10.48
N VAL A 439 -0.84 8.33 -10.98
CA VAL A 439 -1.80 7.22 -11.01
C VAL A 439 -1.29 6.05 -11.85
N ALA A 440 -0.81 6.32 -13.06
CA ALA A 440 -0.32 5.28 -13.96
C ALA A 440 0.92 4.57 -13.38
N MET A 441 1.84 5.34 -12.78
CA MET A 441 3.02 4.81 -12.11
C MET A 441 2.66 3.87 -10.95
N VAL A 442 1.65 4.25 -10.15
CA VAL A 442 1.17 3.42 -9.02
C VAL A 442 0.44 2.16 -9.51
N LEU A 443 -0.38 2.26 -10.55
CA LEU A 443 -1.11 1.12 -11.11
C LEU A 443 -0.21 0.13 -11.87
N ALA A 444 0.87 0.61 -12.50
CA ALA A 444 1.80 -0.23 -13.25
C ALA A 444 2.49 -1.27 -12.36
N SER A 445 2.89 -0.90 -11.13
CA SER A 445 3.44 -1.88 -10.19
C SER A 445 2.37 -2.82 -9.64
N GLY A 446 1.12 -2.37 -9.51
CA GLY A 446 0.00 -3.18 -9.02
C GLY A 446 -0.18 -4.49 -9.79
N ILE A 447 -0.01 -4.43 -11.12
CA ILE A 447 -0.04 -5.60 -11.99
C ILE A 447 1.08 -6.58 -11.63
N ALA A 448 2.32 -6.10 -11.52
CA ALA A 448 3.47 -6.95 -11.19
C ALA A 448 3.35 -7.55 -9.77
N GLN A 449 2.82 -6.78 -8.82
CA GLN A 449 2.53 -7.28 -7.49
C GLN A 449 1.43 -8.35 -7.51
N SER A 450 0.33 -8.15 -8.26
CA SER A 450 -0.71 -9.17 -8.44
C SER A 450 -0.13 -10.47 -9.01
N VAL A 451 0.74 -10.40 -10.03
CA VAL A 451 1.40 -11.59 -10.58
C VAL A 451 2.32 -12.25 -9.54
N MET A 452 3.08 -11.46 -8.77
CA MET A 452 3.93 -11.98 -7.70
C MET A 452 3.14 -12.69 -6.59
N LEU A 453 1.90 -12.28 -6.31
CA LEU A 453 1.05 -12.96 -5.32
C LEU A 453 0.86 -14.45 -5.66
N ALA A 454 0.73 -14.82 -6.94
CA ALA A 454 0.66 -16.23 -7.32
C ALA A 454 1.96 -16.99 -6.97
N ALA A 455 3.11 -16.36 -7.18
CA ALA A 455 4.41 -16.93 -6.80
C ALA A 455 4.54 -17.10 -5.28
N ILE A 456 4.09 -16.11 -4.52
CA ILE A 456 4.03 -16.19 -3.06
C ILE A 456 3.10 -17.32 -2.59
N GLY A 457 1.95 -17.50 -3.26
CA GLY A 457 1.04 -18.62 -2.99
C GLY A 457 1.74 -19.97 -3.09
N VAL A 458 2.52 -20.20 -4.15
CA VAL A 458 3.33 -21.43 -4.32
C VAL A 458 4.41 -21.55 -3.24
N ALA A 459 5.13 -20.47 -2.94
CA ALA A 459 6.18 -20.47 -1.94
C ALA A 459 5.67 -20.81 -0.54
N VAL A 460 4.51 -20.27 -0.15
CA VAL A 460 3.92 -20.50 1.17
C VAL A 460 3.46 -21.95 1.35
N VAL A 461 2.98 -22.60 0.29
CA VAL A 461 2.76 -24.06 0.29
C VAL A 461 4.07 -24.79 0.55
N PHE A 462 5.13 -24.45 -0.17
CA PHE A 462 6.44 -25.06 0.06
C PHE A 462 6.93 -24.87 1.51
N PHE A 463 6.82 -23.66 2.05
CA PHE A 463 7.19 -23.34 3.43
C PHE A 463 6.40 -24.16 4.47
N ARG A 464 5.08 -24.25 4.29
CA ARG A 464 4.19 -24.95 5.23
C ARG A 464 4.46 -26.45 5.32
N TRP A 465 4.69 -27.10 4.17
CA TRP A 465 4.77 -28.56 4.09
C TRP A 465 6.18 -29.13 3.98
N ARG A 466 7.19 -28.32 3.62
CA ARG A 466 8.59 -28.79 3.49
C ARG A 466 9.54 -28.19 4.51
N GLU A 467 9.33 -26.95 4.95
CA GLU A 467 10.31 -26.24 5.78
C GLU A 467 9.87 -25.99 7.21
N THR A 468 8.58 -26.10 7.50
CA THR A 468 8.06 -25.93 8.86
C THR A 468 8.55 -27.05 9.78
N ASP A 469 9.13 -26.69 10.93
CA ASP A 469 9.48 -27.65 11.97
C ASP A 469 8.20 -28.35 12.49
N PRO A 470 8.13 -29.69 12.50
CA PRO A 470 6.94 -30.42 12.94
C PRO A 470 6.46 -30.03 14.36
N ARG A 471 7.39 -29.62 15.24
CA ARG A 471 7.07 -29.18 16.61
C ARG A 471 6.36 -27.82 16.63
N LEU A 472 6.44 -27.07 15.54
CA LEU A 472 5.84 -25.75 15.35
C LEU A 472 4.68 -25.77 14.35
N ALA A 473 4.25 -26.95 13.89
CA ALA A 473 3.18 -27.09 12.93
C ALA A 473 1.86 -26.50 13.47
N PRO A 474 1.20 -25.59 12.73
CA PRO A 474 -0.11 -25.07 13.09
C PRO A 474 -1.23 -26.12 12.92
N SER A 475 -2.44 -25.75 13.34
CA SER A 475 -3.62 -26.61 13.34
C SER A 475 -4.21 -26.83 11.95
N ARG A 476 -5.09 -27.82 11.80
CA ARG A 476 -5.82 -28.08 10.54
C ARG A 476 -6.69 -26.91 10.09
N ALA A 477 -7.24 -26.13 11.04
CA ALA A 477 -8.00 -24.93 10.72
C ALA A 477 -7.12 -23.86 10.05
N TRP A 478 -5.86 -23.77 10.49
CA TRP A 478 -4.87 -22.90 9.84
C TRP A 478 -4.53 -23.38 8.43
N ASP A 479 -4.41 -24.70 8.23
CA ASP A 479 -4.15 -25.27 6.90
C ASP A 479 -5.28 -24.97 5.92
N LEU A 480 -6.54 -25.00 6.39
CA LEU A 480 -7.69 -24.60 5.59
C LEU A 480 -7.63 -23.10 5.23
N LEU A 481 -7.36 -22.23 6.20
CA LEU A 481 -7.21 -20.79 5.96
C LEU A 481 -6.08 -20.50 4.96
N LEU A 482 -4.96 -21.21 5.10
CA LEU A 482 -3.83 -21.11 4.19
C LEU A 482 -4.19 -21.60 2.78
N ALA A 483 -4.93 -22.69 2.67
CA ALA A 483 -5.40 -23.19 1.37
C ALA A 483 -6.32 -22.18 0.67
N VAL A 484 -7.25 -21.56 1.39
CA VAL A 484 -8.10 -20.48 0.88
C VAL A 484 -7.27 -19.28 0.44
N SER A 485 -6.27 -18.90 1.25
CA SER A 485 -5.32 -17.83 0.92
C SER A 485 -4.58 -18.12 -0.38
N VAL A 486 -3.93 -19.28 -0.48
CA VAL A 486 -3.18 -19.71 -1.67
C VAL A 486 -4.08 -19.73 -2.89
N ALA A 487 -5.30 -20.28 -2.79
CA ALA A 487 -6.25 -20.32 -3.89
C ALA A 487 -6.58 -18.89 -4.37
N GLY A 488 -6.85 -17.95 -3.46
CA GLY A 488 -7.11 -16.56 -3.80
C GLY A 488 -5.92 -15.86 -4.46
N LEU A 489 -4.72 -16.00 -3.87
CA LEU A 489 -3.49 -15.39 -4.39
C LEU A 489 -3.14 -15.90 -5.80
N VAL A 490 -3.22 -17.22 -6.00
CA VAL A 490 -2.94 -17.86 -7.30
C VAL A 490 -3.98 -17.46 -8.33
N THR A 491 -5.26 -17.47 -7.97
CA THR A 491 -6.35 -17.09 -8.89
C THR A 491 -6.18 -15.66 -9.37
N VAL A 492 -5.95 -14.70 -8.46
CA VAL A 492 -5.78 -13.29 -8.84
C VAL A 492 -4.53 -13.09 -9.69
N GLY A 493 -3.40 -13.69 -9.31
CA GLY A 493 -2.15 -13.50 -10.05
C GLY A 493 -2.17 -14.12 -11.45
N LEU A 494 -2.74 -15.33 -11.59
CA LEU A 494 -2.89 -15.97 -12.91
C LEU A 494 -3.92 -15.26 -13.78
N TRP A 495 -5.03 -14.80 -13.21
CA TRP A 495 -6.03 -14.01 -13.94
C TRP A 495 -5.42 -12.72 -14.48
N THR A 496 -4.71 -11.99 -13.62
CA THR A 496 -4.05 -10.73 -14.01
C THR A 496 -3.03 -10.95 -15.13
N LEU A 497 -2.25 -12.04 -15.04
CA LEU A 497 -1.29 -12.40 -16.08
C LEU A 497 -1.98 -12.71 -17.41
N TRP A 498 -3.03 -13.53 -17.37
CA TRP A 498 -3.82 -13.89 -18.55
C TRP A 498 -4.44 -12.66 -19.22
N GLU A 499 -5.06 -11.78 -18.45
CA GLU A 499 -5.68 -10.56 -18.97
C GLU A 499 -4.66 -9.68 -19.72
N LYS A 500 -3.46 -9.52 -19.16
CA LYS A 500 -2.41 -8.71 -19.77
C LYS A 500 -1.84 -9.35 -21.03
N ILE A 501 -1.67 -10.67 -21.04
CA ILE A 501 -1.24 -11.40 -22.25
C ILE A 501 -2.31 -11.26 -23.34
N ALA A 502 -3.59 -11.40 -23.00
CA ALA A 502 -4.69 -11.25 -23.94
C ALA A 502 -4.76 -9.85 -24.55
N GLN A 503 -4.48 -8.80 -23.78
CA GLN A 503 -4.41 -7.41 -24.26
C GLN A 503 -3.24 -7.15 -25.21
N ILE A 504 -2.13 -7.89 -25.11
CA ILE A 504 -0.96 -7.73 -25.99
C ILE A 504 -1.12 -8.53 -27.30
N ALA A 505 -1.93 -9.59 -27.27
CA ALA A 505 -2.17 -10.47 -28.42
C ALA A 505 -3.22 -9.92 -29.41
N VAL A 506 -3.95 -8.87 -29.02
CA VAL A 506 -4.93 -8.11 -29.84
C VAL A 506 -4.26 -6.82 -30.29
#